data_AF-A0A843XJ15-F1
#
_entry.id   AF-A0A843XJ15-F1
#
_cell.length_a   1.000
_cell.length_b   1.000
_cell.length_c   1.000
_cell.angle_alpha   90.00
_cell.angle_beta   90.00
_cell.angle_gamma   90.00
#
_symmetry.space_group_name_H-M   'P 1'
#
loop_
_entity.id
_entity.type
_entity.pdbx_description
1 polymer ?
#
loop_
_entity_poly.entity_id
_entity_poly.type
_entity_poly.pdbx_seq_one_letter_code
_entity_poly.pdbx_strand_id
1 'polypeptide(L)'
;MKCLLELYGLKLAELQRKVRSDVCSEYWLLEKCSNPEKQLFDWGMMRLRHPFILYGVGDSFAMEADDRQRKKRDAERLSRFEEEEKNIIDTRKRKFFAEILNAAREFQLQVQAIQKRRKQKNDGVQAWHARQRQRATRAEKLRFQALKADDQEAYMRMVEESKNERLTLLLQKTNELLVRLGAAVQRQKDAEHSVGVETVKGSESDVLSESVSPNEAQEVLSREGDNVIATESAANDKAKDLLEGQRQYDSAVHSIQEKVTEQPSMLQGGELRPYQLEGLQWMLSLFNNNLNGILADEMGLGKTIQTIALIAYLVEYKGVNGPHLIIAPKAVLPNWDNEFSTWAPSIITVLYDGRLDERKQLREEYSGQGKFNVMITHYDLIMRDKAFLKKIPWYYVIVDEGHRLKNHECALARTLVSG
;
A
#
# COMPACT_ATOMS: atom_id res chain seq x y z
N MET A 1 -28.56 45.68 -5.52
CA MET A 1 -28.40 47.15 -5.66
C MET A 1 -27.01 47.58 -6.13
N LYS A 2 -25.91 47.17 -5.49
CA LYS A 2 -24.54 47.64 -5.85
C LYS A 2 -24.14 47.37 -7.31
N CYS A 3 -24.35 46.16 -7.83
CA CYS A 3 -24.02 45.86 -9.24
C CYS A 3 -24.86 46.64 -10.26
N LEU A 4 -26.08 47.03 -9.87
CA LEU A 4 -26.99 47.79 -10.74
C LEU A 4 -26.54 49.26 -10.84
N LEU A 5 -26.02 49.82 -9.75
CA LEU A 5 -25.39 51.14 -9.74
C LEU A 5 -24.08 51.17 -10.55
N GLU A 6 -23.27 50.10 -10.48
CA GLU A 6 -22.05 49.99 -11.29
C GLU A 6 -22.37 49.92 -12.79
N LEU A 7 -23.41 49.17 -13.18
CA LEU A 7 -23.87 49.09 -14.58
C LEU A 7 -24.34 50.46 -15.09
N TYR A 8 -25.12 51.21 -14.30
CA TYR A 8 -25.55 52.56 -14.68
C TYR A 8 -24.37 53.55 -14.72
N GLY A 9 -23.41 53.43 -13.80
CA GLY A 9 -22.19 54.22 -13.80
C GLY A 9 -21.36 54.03 -15.07
N LEU A 10 -21.20 52.78 -15.54
CA LEU A 10 -20.50 52.48 -16.78
C LEU A 10 -21.24 53.01 -18.02
N LYS A 11 -22.57 52.92 -18.06
CA LYS A 11 -23.37 53.47 -19.18
C LYS A 11 -23.30 54.99 -19.28
N LEU A 12 -23.10 55.71 -18.17
CA LEU A 12 -23.06 57.18 -18.13
C LEU A 12 -21.64 57.77 -18.26
N ALA A 13 -20.60 56.94 -18.32
CA ALA A 13 -19.21 57.39 -18.31
C ALA A 13 -18.83 58.25 -19.52
N GLU A 14 -19.35 57.93 -20.72
CA GLU A 14 -19.08 58.73 -21.93
C GLU A 14 -19.74 60.11 -21.87
N LEU A 15 -20.99 60.18 -21.39
CA LEU A 15 -21.71 61.43 -21.20
C LEU A 15 -20.99 62.32 -20.18
N GLN A 16 -20.54 61.73 -19.07
CA GLN A 16 -19.76 62.44 -18.04
C GLN A 16 -18.44 62.99 -18.61
N ARG A 17 -17.74 62.22 -19.45
CA ARG A 17 -16.49 62.66 -20.09
C ARG A 17 -16.72 63.84 -21.02
N LYS A 18 -17.79 63.82 -21.82
CA LYS A 18 -18.14 64.90 -22.75
C LYS A 18 -18.47 66.19 -22.01
N VAL A 19 -19.35 66.13 -21.02
CA VAL A 19 -19.74 67.30 -20.21
C VAL A 19 -18.53 67.91 -19.49
N ARG A 20 -17.62 67.07 -18.96
CA ARG A 20 -16.38 67.56 -18.33
C ARG A 20 -15.47 68.28 -19.33
N SER A 21 -15.33 67.75 -20.54
CA SER A 21 -14.53 68.40 -21.58
C SER A 21 -15.09 69.78 -21.94
N ASP A 22 -16.41 69.87 -22.13
CA ASP A 22 -17.07 71.12 -22.52
C ASP A 22 -16.91 72.18 -21.41
N VAL A 23 -17.18 71.81 -20.15
CA VAL A 23 -17.00 72.72 -18.99
C VAL A 23 -15.54 73.15 -18.81
N CYS A 24 -14.59 72.23 -18.98
CA CYS A 24 -13.16 72.57 -18.89
C CYS A 24 -12.73 73.52 -20.01
N SER A 25 -13.26 73.37 -21.22
CA SER A 25 -12.93 74.25 -22.34
C SER A 25 -13.49 75.67 -22.16
N GLU A 26 -14.73 75.79 -21.70
CA GLU A 26 -15.37 77.07 -21.34
C GLU A 26 -14.61 77.76 -20.20
N TYR A 27 -14.26 77.01 -19.15
CA TYR A 27 -13.49 77.54 -18.03
C TYR A 27 -12.10 78.02 -18.46
N TRP A 28 -11.42 77.25 -19.31
CA TRP A 28 -10.11 77.63 -19.85
C TRP A 28 -10.18 78.90 -20.72
N LEU A 29 -11.21 79.03 -21.55
CA LEU A 29 -11.45 80.23 -22.36
C LEU A 29 -11.70 81.44 -21.47
N LEU A 30 -12.52 81.32 -20.43
CA LEU A 30 -12.76 82.39 -19.46
C LEU A 30 -11.47 82.78 -18.74
N GLU A 31 -10.66 81.82 -18.27
CA GLU A 31 -9.43 82.12 -17.53
C GLU A 31 -8.35 82.77 -18.40
N LYS A 32 -8.21 82.36 -19.67
CA LYS A 32 -7.15 82.85 -20.57
C LYS A 32 -7.56 84.07 -21.39
N CYS A 33 -8.83 84.20 -21.78
CA CYS A 33 -9.32 85.31 -22.60
C CYS A 33 -9.93 86.46 -21.79
N SER A 34 -10.10 86.35 -20.47
CA SER A 34 -10.61 87.44 -19.62
C SER A 34 -9.64 88.62 -19.47
N ASN A 35 -8.37 88.50 -19.89
CA ASN A 35 -7.39 89.59 -19.90
C ASN A 35 -6.75 89.76 -21.29
N PRO A 36 -7.45 90.41 -22.25
CA PRO A 36 -6.94 90.63 -23.60
C PRO A 36 -5.64 91.45 -23.66
N GLU A 37 -5.30 92.19 -22.59
CA GLU A 37 -4.07 92.98 -22.50
C GLU A 37 -2.79 92.14 -22.36
N LYS A 38 -2.88 90.86 -21.97
CA LYS A 38 -1.72 90.00 -21.74
C LYS A 38 -1.36 89.07 -22.91
N GLN A 39 -2.17 89.00 -23.98
CA GLN A 39 -1.98 88.01 -25.05
C GLN A 39 -1.70 88.58 -26.45
N LEU A 40 -1.73 89.89 -26.66
CA LEU A 40 -1.52 90.50 -27.99
C LEU A 40 -0.67 91.79 -27.95
N PHE A 41 0.48 91.75 -27.29
CA PHE A 41 1.56 92.72 -27.55
C PHE A 41 2.65 92.07 -28.39
N ASP A 42 2.32 91.81 -29.66
CA ASP A 42 3.32 91.47 -30.67
C ASP A 42 3.98 92.77 -31.14
N TRP A 43 5.11 93.13 -30.50
CA TRP A 43 5.89 94.33 -30.82
C TRP A 43 6.40 94.36 -32.29
N GLY A 44 6.23 93.27 -33.05
CA GLY A 44 6.65 93.15 -34.46
C GLY A 44 5.75 93.86 -35.47
N MET A 45 4.50 94.19 -35.15
CA MET A 45 3.55 94.75 -36.13
C MET A 45 3.46 96.29 -36.15
N MET A 46 4.24 97.01 -35.32
CA MET A 46 4.32 98.48 -35.33
C MET A 46 5.74 98.99 -35.60
N ARG A 47 6.33 98.66 -36.76
CA ARG A 47 7.38 99.48 -37.38
C ARG A 47 7.25 99.44 -38.91
N LEU A 48 6.34 100.25 -39.45
CA LEU A 48 6.46 100.71 -40.83
C LEU A 48 7.69 101.63 -40.89
N ARG A 49 8.81 101.10 -41.36
CA ARG A 49 10.06 101.85 -41.57
C ARG A 49 9.86 102.76 -42.79
N HIS A 50 9.54 104.03 -42.57
CA HIS A 50 9.51 105.04 -43.63
C HIS A 50 10.94 105.29 -44.14
N PRO A 51 11.22 105.20 -45.45
CA PRO A 51 12.54 105.51 -45.99
C PRO A 51 12.62 107.02 -46.28
N PHE A 52 13.14 107.79 -45.33
CA PHE A 52 13.74 109.09 -45.66
C PHE A 52 15.24 108.89 -45.87
N ILE A 53 15.64 108.70 -47.12
CA ILE A 53 17.01 108.93 -47.59
C ILE A 53 16.93 110.08 -48.58
N LEU A 54 17.39 111.25 -48.17
CA LEU A 54 17.86 112.27 -49.09
C LEU A 54 19.35 112.46 -48.80
N TYR A 55 20.15 112.26 -49.85
CA TYR A 55 21.62 112.36 -49.94
C TYR A 55 22.44 111.20 -49.38
N GLY A 56 23.25 110.64 -50.29
CA GLY A 56 24.07 109.46 -50.08
C GLY A 56 25.34 109.74 -49.30
N VAL A 57 25.74 108.73 -48.52
CA VAL A 57 27.00 107.98 -48.56
C VAL A 57 26.73 106.82 -47.61
N GLY A 58 26.21 105.72 -48.16
CA GLY A 58 26.21 104.44 -47.48
C GLY A 58 27.53 103.78 -47.79
N ASP A 59 28.41 103.71 -46.79
CA ASP A 59 29.74 103.13 -46.91
C ASP A 59 29.63 101.67 -47.39
N SER A 60 30.03 101.39 -48.64
CA SER A 60 29.87 100.07 -49.28
C SER A 60 30.60 98.98 -48.48
N PHE A 61 31.66 99.35 -47.76
CA PHE A 61 32.39 98.46 -46.86
C PHE A 61 31.62 98.15 -45.56
N ALA A 62 30.79 99.09 -45.07
CA ALA A 62 29.95 98.86 -43.90
C ALA A 62 28.76 97.95 -44.21
N MET A 63 28.16 98.06 -45.41
CA MET A 63 27.14 97.10 -45.85
C MET A 63 27.72 95.69 -46.04
N GLU A 64 28.89 95.53 -46.65
CA GLU A 64 29.52 94.21 -46.79
C GLU A 64 29.91 93.59 -45.45
N ALA A 65 30.44 94.37 -44.50
CA ALA A 65 30.79 93.88 -43.17
C ALA A 65 29.55 93.48 -42.37
N ASP A 66 28.46 94.25 -42.44
CA ASP A 66 27.20 93.96 -41.76
C ASP A 66 26.50 92.74 -42.40
N ASP A 67 26.58 92.56 -43.73
CA ASP A 67 26.09 91.37 -44.43
C ASP A 67 26.90 90.11 -44.09
N ARG A 68 28.23 90.21 -43.95
CA ARG A 68 29.06 89.09 -43.48
C ARG A 68 28.71 88.69 -42.04
N GLN A 69 28.45 89.66 -41.17
CA GLN A 69 28.02 89.40 -39.79
C GLN A 69 26.60 88.81 -39.71
N ARG A 70 25.66 89.26 -40.55
CA ARG A 70 24.32 88.66 -40.68
C ARG A 70 24.40 87.21 -41.14
N LYS A 71 25.14 86.93 -42.22
CA LYS A 71 25.37 85.56 -42.70
C LYS A 71 26.00 84.66 -41.64
N LYS A 72 26.94 85.19 -40.84
CA LYS A 72 27.55 84.45 -39.72
C LYS A 72 26.52 84.12 -38.62
N ARG A 73 25.66 85.07 -38.24
CA ARG A 73 24.58 84.84 -37.25
C ARG A 73 23.53 83.85 -37.77
N ASP A 74 23.18 83.93 -39.05
CA ASP A 74 22.21 83.02 -39.65
C ASP A 74 22.79 81.61 -39.81
N ALA A 75 24.07 81.48 -40.16
CA ALA A 75 24.78 80.19 -40.15
C ALA A 75 24.87 79.59 -38.74
N GLU A 76 25.13 80.41 -37.72
CA GLU A 76 25.15 79.96 -36.32
C GLU A 76 23.75 79.51 -35.85
N ARG A 77 22.69 80.21 -36.26
CA ARG A 77 21.29 79.80 -35.98
C ARG A 77 20.95 78.48 -36.65
N LEU A 78 21.31 78.32 -37.93
CA LEU A 78 21.10 77.06 -38.66
C LEU A 78 21.87 75.90 -38.01
N SER A 79 23.13 76.13 -37.61
CA SER A 79 23.93 75.13 -36.88
C SER A 79 23.28 74.71 -35.56
N ARG A 80 22.70 75.65 -34.80
CA ARG A 80 21.98 75.33 -33.56
C ARG A 80 20.72 74.52 -33.83
N PHE A 81 19.94 74.85 -34.87
CA PHE A 81 18.78 74.06 -35.26
C PHE A 81 19.17 72.63 -35.68
N GLU A 82 20.25 72.47 -36.45
CA GLU A 82 20.76 71.14 -36.81
C GLU A 82 21.23 70.34 -35.59
N GLU A 83 21.86 70.98 -34.59
CA GLU A 83 22.24 70.34 -33.33
C GLU A 83 21.03 69.95 -32.49
N GLU A 84 20.01 70.81 -32.41
CA GLU A 84 18.74 70.51 -31.73
C GLU A 84 18.02 69.33 -32.39
N GLU A 85 17.95 69.28 -33.72
CA GLU A 85 17.38 68.14 -34.45
C GLU A 85 18.14 66.84 -34.19
N LYS A 86 19.49 66.88 -34.20
CA LYS A 86 20.33 65.72 -33.84
C LYS A 86 20.06 65.26 -32.41
N ASN A 87 19.95 66.18 -31.46
CA ASN A 87 19.63 65.87 -30.07
C ASN A 87 18.22 65.25 -29.91
N ILE A 88 17.24 65.75 -30.65
CA ILE A 88 15.88 65.18 -30.66
C ILE A 88 15.90 63.76 -31.25
N ILE A 89 16.65 63.53 -32.34
CA ILE A 89 16.79 62.19 -32.94
C ILE A 89 17.48 61.23 -31.98
N ASP A 90 18.56 61.66 -31.32
CA ASP A 90 19.30 60.83 -30.37
C ASP A 90 18.50 60.52 -29.11
N THR A 91 17.73 61.47 -28.59
CA THR A 91 16.82 61.22 -27.46
C THR A 91 15.70 60.26 -27.85
N ARG A 92 15.14 60.36 -29.06
CA ARG A 92 14.16 59.39 -29.58
C ARG A 92 14.76 57.98 -29.70
N LYS A 93 15.96 57.85 -30.26
CA LYS A 93 16.68 56.57 -30.34
C LYS A 93 16.91 55.97 -28.95
N ARG A 94 17.41 56.76 -28.00
CA ARG A 94 17.65 56.31 -26.61
C ARG A 94 16.35 55.86 -25.94
N LYS A 95 15.25 56.59 -26.11
CA LYS A 95 13.93 56.20 -25.58
C LYS A 95 13.43 54.89 -26.19
N PHE A 96 13.52 54.74 -27.51
CA PHE A 96 13.13 53.52 -28.21
C PHE A 96 13.90 52.28 -27.71
N PHE A 97 15.24 52.37 -27.61
CA PHE A 97 16.03 51.26 -27.07
C PHE A 97 15.77 51.01 -25.59
N ALA A 98 15.51 52.05 -24.79
CA ALA A 98 15.14 51.89 -23.39
C ALA A 98 13.79 51.16 -23.22
N GLU A 99 12.80 51.47 -24.05
CA GLU A 99 11.50 50.78 -24.07
C GLU A 99 11.66 49.30 -24.44
N ILE A 100 12.43 48.99 -25.48
CA ILE A 100 12.72 47.59 -25.86
C ILE A 100 13.41 46.83 -24.72
N LEU A 101 14.41 47.44 -24.08
CA LEU A 101 15.11 46.80 -22.97
C LEU A 101 14.20 46.58 -21.76
N ASN A 102 13.30 47.53 -21.46
CA ASN A 102 12.33 47.38 -20.40
C ASN A 102 11.32 46.27 -20.72
N ALA A 103 10.78 46.23 -21.94
CA ALA A 103 9.88 45.16 -22.38
C ALA A 103 10.55 43.78 -22.30
N ALA A 104 11.83 43.66 -22.70
CA ALA A 104 12.59 42.43 -22.58
C ALA A 104 12.77 41.99 -21.11
N ARG A 105 13.06 42.93 -20.19
CA ARG A 105 13.14 42.63 -18.75
C ARG A 105 11.80 42.19 -18.18
N GLU A 106 10.71 42.88 -18.53
CA GLU A 106 9.37 42.51 -18.08
C GLU A 106 8.98 41.11 -18.56
N PHE A 107 9.25 40.80 -19.83
CA PHE A 107 9.03 39.46 -20.37
C PHE A 107 9.83 38.40 -19.62
N GLN A 108 11.11 38.66 -19.33
CA GLN A 108 11.95 37.74 -18.56
C GLN A 108 11.39 37.51 -17.14
N LEU A 109 10.93 38.56 -16.46
CA LEU A 109 10.29 38.46 -15.15
C LEU A 109 8.98 37.66 -15.22
N GLN A 110 8.17 37.84 -16.26
CA GLN A 110 6.95 37.06 -16.48
C GLN A 110 7.26 35.58 -16.68
N VAL A 111 8.25 35.24 -17.52
CA VAL A 111 8.67 33.84 -17.73
C VAL A 111 9.14 33.21 -16.43
N GLN A 112 9.96 33.92 -15.64
CA GLN A 112 10.40 33.43 -14.33
C GLN A 112 9.24 33.24 -13.36
N ALA A 113 8.26 34.15 -13.34
CA ALA A 113 7.06 34.02 -12.51
C ALA A 113 6.23 32.78 -12.91
N ILE A 114 6.06 32.53 -14.20
CA ILE A 114 5.36 31.34 -14.72
C ILE A 114 6.10 30.06 -14.31
N GLN A 115 7.43 30.03 -14.48
CA GLN A 115 8.25 28.89 -14.08
C GLN A 115 8.15 28.61 -12.58
N LYS A 116 8.21 29.65 -11.73
CA LYS A 116 8.03 29.52 -10.27
C LYS A 116 6.66 28.94 -9.92
N ARG A 117 5.58 29.44 -10.54
CA ARG A 117 4.22 28.91 -10.32
C ARG A 117 4.09 27.45 -10.75
N ARG A 118 4.69 27.07 -11.88
CA ARG A 118 4.71 25.68 -12.35
C ARG A 118 5.47 24.77 -11.38
N LYS A 119 6.64 25.21 -10.92
CA LYS A 119 7.43 24.47 -9.92
C LYS A 119 6.65 24.27 -8.62
N GLN A 120 6.03 25.33 -8.08
CA GLN A 120 5.23 25.24 -6.86
C GLN A 120 4.07 24.24 -6.98
N LYS A 121 3.38 24.21 -8.13
CA LYS A 121 2.33 23.22 -8.38
C LYS A 121 2.90 21.79 -8.40
N ASN A 122 4.01 21.57 -9.10
CA ASN A 122 4.67 20.27 -9.16
C ASN A 122 5.14 19.80 -7.78
N ASP A 123 5.75 20.68 -6.99
CA ASP A 123 6.19 20.39 -5.62
C ASP A 123 4.99 20.03 -4.72
N GLY A 124 3.86 20.72 -4.90
CA GLY A 124 2.61 20.40 -4.22
C GLY A 124 2.06 19.01 -4.56
N VAL A 125 2.09 18.62 -5.83
CA VAL A 125 1.69 17.27 -6.30
C VAL A 125 2.63 16.20 -5.75
N GLN A 126 3.95 16.43 -5.79
CA GLN A 126 4.94 15.52 -5.21
C GLN A 126 4.73 15.33 -3.70
N ALA A 127 4.50 16.42 -2.96
CA ALA A 127 4.19 16.37 -1.54
C ALA A 127 2.88 15.63 -1.25
N TRP A 128 1.87 15.76 -2.11
CA TRP A 128 0.63 14.99 -2.00
C TRP A 128 0.88 13.49 -2.17
N HIS A 129 1.61 13.08 -3.20
CA HIS A 129 1.97 11.66 -3.40
C HIS A 129 2.84 11.11 -2.27
N ALA A 130 3.76 11.90 -1.72
CA ALA A 130 4.56 11.51 -0.55
C ALA A 130 3.66 11.27 0.67
N ARG A 131 2.71 12.17 0.95
CA ARG A 131 1.73 11.99 2.04
C ARG A 131 0.81 10.78 1.82
N GLN A 132 0.39 10.53 0.58
CA GLN A 132 -0.41 9.34 0.26
C GLN A 132 0.35 8.04 0.51
N ARG A 133 1.63 7.96 0.09
CA ARG A 133 2.50 6.82 0.40
C ARG A 133 2.70 6.62 1.90
N GLN A 134 2.86 7.70 2.66
CA GLN A 134 2.94 7.62 4.12
C GLN A 134 1.63 7.14 4.77
N ARG A 135 0.47 7.55 4.24
CA ARG A 135 -0.84 7.05 4.72
C ARG A 135 -1.00 5.56 4.43
N ALA A 136 -0.66 5.12 3.22
CA ALA A 136 -0.71 3.71 2.84
C ALA A 136 0.19 2.85 3.74
N THR A 137 1.44 3.25 3.95
CA THR A 137 2.37 2.51 4.83
C THR A 137 1.92 2.50 6.30
N ARG A 138 1.27 3.56 6.79
CA ARG A 138 0.65 3.57 8.14
C ARG A 138 -0.54 2.61 8.22
N ALA A 139 -1.41 2.61 7.21
CA ALA A 139 -2.56 1.70 7.17
C ALA A 139 -2.12 0.23 7.12
N GLU A 140 -1.07 -0.09 6.35
CA GLU A 140 -0.47 -1.44 6.33
C GLU A 140 0.10 -1.84 7.70
N LYS A 141 0.81 -0.92 8.38
CA LYS A 141 1.33 -1.16 9.73
C LYS A 141 0.21 -1.44 10.74
N LEU A 142 -0.89 -0.69 10.68
CA LEU A 142 -2.05 -0.90 11.55
C LEU A 142 -2.72 -2.26 11.28
N ARG A 143 -2.86 -2.66 10.01
CA ARG A 143 -3.35 -4.01 9.66
C ARG A 143 -2.46 -5.11 10.25
N PHE A 144 -1.15 -4.97 10.10
CA PHE A 144 -0.21 -5.94 10.65
C PHE A 144 -0.21 -5.96 12.18
N GLN A 145 -0.43 -4.80 12.81
CA GLN A 145 -0.58 -4.72 14.26
C GLN A 145 -1.85 -5.40 14.76
N ALA A 146 -2.98 -5.27 14.05
CA ALA A 146 -4.20 -5.99 14.38
C ALA A 146 -4.02 -7.51 14.28
N LEU A 147 -3.37 -8.00 13.21
CA LEU A 147 -3.02 -9.42 13.09
C LEU A 147 -2.13 -9.91 14.23
N LYS A 148 -1.14 -9.09 14.64
CA LYS A 148 -0.25 -9.43 15.77
C LYS A 148 -0.96 -9.44 17.12
N ALA A 149 -2.01 -8.65 17.26
CA ALA A 149 -2.83 -8.60 18.47
C ALA A 149 -3.95 -9.65 18.46
N ASP A 150 -4.00 -10.51 17.44
CA ASP A 150 -5.07 -11.49 17.19
C ASP A 150 -6.48 -10.86 17.08
N ASP A 151 -6.55 -9.57 16.72
CA ASP A 151 -7.80 -8.85 16.48
C ASP A 151 -8.23 -9.02 15.02
N GLN A 152 -8.81 -10.19 14.74
CA GLN A 152 -9.26 -10.58 13.41
C GLN A 152 -10.40 -9.68 12.90
N GLU A 153 -11.29 -9.21 13.78
CA GLU A 153 -12.40 -8.32 13.43
C GLU A 153 -11.92 -6.93 13.00
N ALA A 154 -10.92 -6.37 13.68
CA ALA A 154 -10.30 -5.10 13.26
C ALA A 154 -9.53 -5.26 11.95
N TYR A 155 -8.83 -6.39 11.76
CA TYR A 155 -8.15 -6.68 10.49
C TYR A 155 -9.15 -6.72 9.33
N MET A 156 -10.24 -7.47 9.47
CA MET A 156 -11.26 -7.63 8.44
C MET A 156 -11.90 -6.29 8.04
N ARG A 157 -12.28 -5.45 9.02
CA ARG A 157 -12.76 -4.09 8.75
C ARG A 157 -11.75 -3.26 7.95
N MET A 158 -10.48 -3.30 8.33
CA MET A 158 -9.42 -2.57 7.62
C MET A 158 -9.16 -3.11 6.20
N VAL A 159 -9.44 -4.38 5.93
CA VAL A 159 -9.36 -4.98 4.58
C VAL A 159 -10.55 -4.56 3.72
N GLU A 160 -11.75 -4.51 4.28
CA GLU A 160 -12.94 -4.02 3.57
C GLU A 160 -12.80 -2.55 3.19
N GLU A 161 -12.32 -1.71 4.12
CA GLU A 161 -12.01 -0.30 3.86
C GLU A 161 -10.99 -0.11 2.72
N SER A 162 -10.10 -1.10 2.56
CA SER A 162 -9.06 -1.07 1.55
C SER A 162 -9.57 -1.25 0.12
N LYS A 163 -10.80 -1.77 -0.03
CA LYS A 163 -11.42 -2.13 -1.31
C LYS A 163 -10.50 -2.92 -2.24
N ASN A 164 -9.56 -3.69 -1.70
CA ASN A 164 -8.67 -4.54 -2.47
C ASN A 164 -9.43 -5.80 -2.90
N GLU A 165 -10.02 -5.76 -4.10
CA GLU A 165 -10.82 -6.85 -4.68
C GLU A 165 -10.12 -8.21 -4.66
N ARG A 166 -8.79 -8.21 -4.86
CA ARG A 166 -7.99 -9.43 -4.80
C ARG A 166 -7.95 -10.02 -3.39
N LEU A 167 -7.79 -9.18 -2.36
CA LEU A 167 -7.73 -9.66 -0.98
C LEU A 167 -9.10 -10.18 -0.53
N THR A 168 -10.18 -9.47 -0.86
CA THR A 168 -11.54 -9.93 -0.55
C THR A 168 -11.87 -11.24 -1.24
N LEU A 169 -11.48 -11.42 -2.52
CA LEU A 169 -11.67 -12.67 -3.25
C LEU A 169 -10.85 -13.83 -2.66
N LEU A 170 -9.61 -13.58 -2.25
CA LEU A 170 -8.79 -14.60 -1.59
C LEU A 170 -9.40 -15.02 -0.26
N LEU A 171 -9.83 -14.06 0.57
CA LEU A 171 -10.45 -14.36 1.85
C LEU A 171 -11.77 -15.12 1.68
N GLN A 172 -12.59 -14.76 0.69
CA GLN A 172 -13.81 -15.49 0.36
C GLN A 172 -13.52 -16.95 -0.04
N LYS A 173 -12.53 -17.19 -0.89
CA LYS A 173 -12.09 -18.55 -1.24
C LYS A 173 -11.55 -19.31 -0.03
N THR A 174 -10.80 -18.65 0.84
CA THR A 174 -10.31 -19.26 2.08
C THR A 174 -11.47 -19.67 2.97
N ASN A 175 -12.48 -18.81 3.14
CA ASN A 175 -13.68 -19.12 3.93
C ASN A 175 -14.43 -20.33 3.37
N GLU A 176 -14.63 -20.37 2.05
CA GLU A 176 -15.26 -21.53 1.39
C GLU A 176 -14.48 -22.83 1.63
N LEU A 177 -13.14 -22.77 1.58
CA LEU A 177 -12.28 -23.92 1.89
C LEU A 177 -12.40 -24.32 3.36
N LEU A 178 -12.42 -23.37 4.29
CA LEU A 178 -12.56 -23.64 5.73
C LEU A 178 -13.89 -24.31 6.05
N VAL A 179 -15.00 -23.85 5.47
CA VAL A 179 -16.32 -24.48 5.64
C VAL A 179 -16.31 -25.91 5.09
N ARG A 180 -15.75 -26.12 3.89
CA ARG A 180 -15.63 -27.47 3.31
C ARG A 180 -14.76 -28.39 4.16
N LEU A 181 -13.67 -27.87 4.70
CA LEU A 181 -12.78 -28.60 5.61
C LEU A 181 -13.51 -28.94 6.90
N GLY A 182 -14.19 -27.99 7.54
CA GLY A 182 -14.99 -28.22 8.75
C GLY A 182 -16.05 -29.31 8.53
N ALA A 183 -16.76 -29.28 7.40
CA ALA A 183 -17.72 -30.31 7.02
C ALA A 183 -17.06 -31.68 6.73
N ALA A 184 -15.82 -31.71 6.23
CA ALA A 184 -15.07 -32.95 6.06
C ALA A 184 -14.62 -33.54 7.40
N VAL A 185 -14.13 -32.69 8.32
CA VAL A 185 -13.77 -33.06 9.70
C VAL A 185 -14.99 -33.63 10.42
N GLN A 186 -16.14 -32.97 10.32
CA GLN A 186 -17.36 -33.43 10.96
C GLN A 186 -17.78 -34.81 10.44
N ARG A 187 -17.75 -35.03 9.12
CA ARG A 187 -18.05 -36.34 8.53
C ARG A 187 -17.09 -37.45 8.97
N GLN A 188 -15.80 -37.15 9.14
CA GLN A 188 -14.83 -38.12 9.64
C GLN A 188 -15.14 -38.51 11.08
N LYS A 189 -15.50 -37.53 11.93
CA LYS A 189 -15.93 -37.78 13.31
C LYS A 189 -17.19 -38.62 13.37
N ASP A 190 -18.20 -38.30 12.57
CA ASP A 190 -19.47 -39.04 12.53
C ASP A 190 -19.24 -40.50 12.07
N ALA A 191 -18.34 -40.73 11.12
CA ALA A 191 -17.97 -42.07 10.65
C ALA A 191 -17.29 -42.90 11.75
N GLU A 192 -16.34 -42.33 12.48
CA GLU A 192 -15.67 -43.04 13.60
C GLU A 192 -16.62 -43.30 14.77
N HIS A 193 -17.51 -42.35 15.06
CA HIS A 193 -18.50 -42.52 16.13
C HIS A 193 -19.50 -43.64 15.82
N SER A 194 -19.80 -43.89 14.54
CA SER A 194 -20.64 -45.01 14.09
C SER A 194 -19.96 -46.38 14.22
N VAL A 195 -18.63 -46.45 14.09
CA VAL A 195 -17.85 -47.70 14.19
C VAL A 195 -17.61 -48.10 15.65
N GLY A 196 -17.56 -47.15 16.58
CA GLY A 196 -17.33 -47.40 18.01
C GLY A 196 -18.52 -47.95 18.81
N VAL A 197 -19.73 -48.02 18.22
CA VAL A 197 -20.97 -48.37 18.95
C VAL A 197 -21.36 -49.85 18.82
N GLU A 198 -20.69 -50.67 18.01
CA GLU A 198 -21.09 -52.09 17.82
C GLU A 198 -20.54 -53.09 18.86
N THR A 199 -19.71 -52.68 19.84
CA THR A 199 -19.17 -53.61 20.85
C THR A 199 -19.37 -53.17 22.29
N VAL A 200 -20.61 -53.03 22.78
CA VAL A 200 -21.04 -53.44 24.14
C VAL A 200 -22.57 -53.59 24.13
N LYS A 201 -23.08 -54.81 24.38
CA LYS A 201 -24.50 -55.10 24.61
C LYS A 201 -24.94 -54.70 26.02
N GLY A 202 -26.12 -54.07 26.10
CA GLY A 202 -27.22 -54.58 26.93
C GLY A 202 -27.62 -53.79 28.18
N SER A 203 -28.52 -52.82 28.02
CA SER A 203 -29.73 -52.68 28.86
C SER A 203 -30.58 -51.51 28.38
N GLU A 204 -31.90 -51.72 28.40
CA GLU A 204 -32.95 -50.87 27.85
C GLU A 204 -33.09 -49.53 28.59
N SER A 205 -33.26 -48.43 27.84
CA SER A 205 -34.37 -47.50 28.07
C SER A 205 -34.57 -46.55 26.89
N ASP A 206 -35.80 -46.64 26.40
CA ASP A 206 -36.60 -45.83 25.50
C ASP A 206 -36.23 -44.33 25.39
N VAL A 207 -36.36 -43.77 24.17
CA VAL A 207 -37.09 -42.53 23.81
C VAL A 207 -36.53 -41.89 22.51
N LEU A 208 -37.38 -41.96 21.47
CA LEU A 208 -37.58 -41.09 20.30
C LEU A 208 -36.51 -41.02 19.19
N SER A 209 -36.79 -41.78 18.14
CA SER A 209 -36.30 -41.58 16.77
C SER A 209 -36.97 -40.37 16.11
N GLU A 210 -36.19 -39.37 15.71
CA GLU A 210 -36.61 -38.37 14.74
C GLU A 210 -35.67 -38.42 13.53
N SER A 211 -36.16 -39.06 12.48
CA SER A 211 -35.48 -39.21 11.19
C SER A 211 -35.47 -37.89 10.43
N VAL A 212 -34.32 -37.22 10.36
CA VAL A 212 -34.13 -36.06 9.48
C VAL A 212 -33.66 -36.55 8.11
N SER A 213 -34.49 -36.33 7.10
CA SER A 213 -34.20 -36.63 5.69
C SER A 213 -33.18 -35.64 5.11
N PRO A 214 -32.32 -36.05 4.16
CA PRO A 214 -31.29 -35.20 3.58
C PRO A 214 -31.88 -34.34 2.46
N ASN A 215 -32.29 -33.10 2.74
CA ASN A 215 -32.81 -32.21 1.69
C ASN A 215 -32.55 -30.70 1.89
N GLU A 216 -31.47 -30.32 2.58
CA GLU A 216 -31.12 -28.89 2.80
C GLU A 216 -29.88 -28.41 2.04
N ALA A 217 -29.46 -29.12 0.98
CA ALA A 217 -28.30 -28.70 0.17
C ALA A 217 -28.66 -27.87 -1.08
N GLN A 218 -29.94 -27.51 -1.29
CA GLN A 218 -30.40 -26.99 -2.59
C GLN A 218 -31.16 -25.65 -2.55
N GLU A 219 -31.11 -24.90 -1.44
CA GLU A 219 -31.88 -23.65 -1.27
C GLU A 219 -31.04 -22.35 -1.22
N VAL A 220 -29.83 -22.33 -1.80
CA VAL A 220 -28.98 -21.12 -1.83
C VAL A 220 -28.90 -20.47 -3.24
N LEU A 221 -29.66 -20.95 -4.22
CA LEU A 221 -29.59 -20.47 -5.61
C LEU A 221 -30.94 -19.98 -6.16
N SER A 222 -31.58 -19.01 -5.50
CA SER A 222 -32.59 -18.14 -6.17
C SER A 222 -33.15 -17.06 -5.24
N ARG A 223 -32.45 -15.91 -5.12
CA ARG A 223 -33.08 -14.64 -4.71
C ARG A 223 -32.37 -13.46 -5.39
N GLU A 224 -32.61 -13.29 -6.70
CA GLU A 224 -32.45 -12.00 -7.37
C GLU A 224 -33.81 -11.31 -7.43
N GLY A 225 -33.92 -10.10 -6.88
CA GLY A 225 -35.12 -9.25 -7.01
C GLY A 225 -35.29 -8.20 -5.90
N ASP A 226 -34.87 -6.96 -6.22
CA ASP A 226 -35.31 -5.66 -5.68
C ASP A 226 -35.37 -5.37 -4.17
N ASN A 227 -34.45 -4.51 -3.69
CA ASN A 227 -34.74 -3.07 -3.60
C ASN A 227 -33.54 -2.26 -3.08
N VAL A 228 -33.35 -1.10 -3.70
CA VAL A 228 -32.34 -0.09 -3.40
C VAL A 228 -32.74 0.66 -2.11
N ILE A 229 -31.77 0.86 -1.21
CA ILE A 229 -31.65 1.86 -0.10
C ILE A 229 -31.24 1.16 1.22
N ALA A 230 -29.92 1.11 1.50
CA ALA A 230 -29.31 1.12 2.86
C ALA A 230 -27.77 0.99 2.75
N THR A 231 -27.06 2.11 2.66
CA THR A 231 -25.63 2.14 2.27
C THR A 231 -24.63 1.95 3.42
N GLU A 232 -25.03 1.52 4.62
CA GLU A 232 -24.09 1.32 5.75
C GLU A 232 -24.25 -0.03 6.50
N SER A 233 -25.40 -0.70 6.42
CA SER A 233 -25.61 -2.00 7.10
C SER A 233 -24.96 -3.18 6.37
N ALA A 234 -24.94 -3.15 5.03
CA ALA A 234 -24.50 -4.28 4.21
C ALA A 234 -22.99 -4.59 4.28
N ALA A 235 -22.17 -3.67 4.77
CA ALA A 235 -20.73 -3.90 4.97
C ALA A 235 -20.48 -4.75 6.23
N ASN A 236 -21.23 -4.50 7.30
CA ASN A 236 -21.05 -5.17 8.58
C ASN A 236 -21.52 -6.64 8.54
N ASP A 237 -22.46 -6.96 7.65
CA ASP A 237 -22.97 -8.33 7.48
C ASP A 237 -22.00 -9.23 6.71
N LYS A 238 -21.23 -8.67 5.74
CA LYS A 238 -20.22 -9.43 4.98
C LYS A 238 -18.98 -9.76 5.82
N ALA A 239 -18.57 -8.86 6.72
CA ALA A 239 -17.47 -9.12 7.65
C ALA A 239 -17.79 -10.26 8.62
N LYS A 240 -19.06 -10.35 9.07
CA LYS A 240 -19.53 -11.42 9.95
C LYS A 240 -19.59 -12.77 9.25
N ASP A 241 -20.10 -12.80 8.02
CA ASP A 241 -20.18 -14.00 7.18
C ASP A 241 -18.79 -14.62 6.90
N LEU A 242 -17.76 -13.77 6.77
CA LEU A 242 -16.39 -14.24 6.51
C LEU A 242 -15.67 -14.81 7.75
N LEU A 243 -16.05 -14.40 8.95
CA LEU A 243 -15.54 -14.93 10.22
C LEU A 243 -16.32 -16.17 10.69
N GLU A 244 -17.53 -16.35 10.17
CA GLU A 244 -18.39 -17.46 10.58
C GLU A 244 -17.80 -18.82 10.16
N GLY A 245 -17.31 -18.95 8.93
CA GLY A 245 -16.68 -20.20 8.49
C GLY A 245 -15.37 -20.51 9.21
N GLN A 246 -14.61 -19.49 9.63
CA GLN A 246 -13.44 -19.68 10.49
C GLN A 246 -13.85 -20.16 11.89
N ARG A 247 -14.86 -19.53 12.52
CA ARG A 247 -15.38 -19.98 13.83
C ARG A 247 -15.94 -21.40 13.78
N GLN A 248 -16.66 -21.74 12.72
CA GLN A 248 -17.19 -23.08 12.50
C GLN A 248 -16.06 -24.10 12.34
N TYR A 249 -15.02 -23.78 11.58
CA TYR A 249 -13.83 -24.63 11.46
C TYR A 249 -13.12 -24.79 12.80
N ASP A 250 -12.83 -23.71 13.52
CA ASP A 250 -12.13 -23.74 14.79
C ASP A 250 -12.90 -24.55 15.85
N SER A 251 -14.24 -24.40 15.90
CA SER A 251 -15.10 -25.20 16.77
C SER A 251 -15.13 -26.68 16.38
N ALA A 252 -15.11 -26.99 15.09
CA ALA A 252 -15.12 -28.37 14.60
C ALA A 252 -13.76 -29.05 14.82
N VAL A 253 -12.65 -28.34 14.65
CA VAL A 253 -11.28 -28.85 14.77
C VAL A 253 -10.87 -29.03 16.23
N HIS A 254 -11.26 -28.08 17.09
CA HIS A 254 -10.92 -28.10 18.51
C HIS A 254 -12.10 -28.54 19.39
N SER A 255 -12.97 -29.43 18.92
CA SER A 255 -14.11 -29.89 19.73
C SER A 255 -13.67 -30.70 20.95
N ILE A 256 -12.57 -31.45 20.84
CA ILE A 256 -11.90 -32.14 21.95
C ILE A 256 -10.67 -31.32 22.34
N GLN A 257 -10.76 -30.57 23.45
CA GLN A 257 -9.65 -29.82 24.02
C GLN A 257 -9.17 -30.50 25.29
N GLU A 258 -7.95 -30.99 25.26
CA GLU A 258 -7.24 -31.45 26.44
C GLU A 258 -6.29 -30.33 26.87
N LYS A 259 -6.52 -29.77 28.05
CA LYS A 259 -5.68 -28.69 28.55
C LYS A 259 -4.39 -29.28 29.13
N VAL A 260 -3.29 -29.09 28.41
CA VAL A 260 -1.96 -29.52 28.87
C VAL A 260 -1.35 -28.39 29.69
N THR A 261 -1.39 -28.53 31.01
CA THR A 261 -0.83 -27.54 31.95
C THR A 261 0.62 -27.83 32.31
N GLU A 262 1.09 -29.05 32.10
CA GLU A 262 2.41 -29.52 32.52
C GLU A 262 3.11 -30.26 31.38
N GLN A 263 4.45 -30.19 31.37
CA GLN A 263 5.26 -30.95 30.41
C GLN A 263 5.24 -32.45 30.74
N PRO A 264 5.35 -33.35 29.74
CA PRO A 264 5.41 -34.79 29.99
C PRO A 264 6.62 -35.14 30.86
N SER A 265 6.45 -36.05 31.83
CA SER A 265 7.51 -36.43 32.77
C SER A 265 8.67 -37.17 32.10
N MET A 266 8.42 -37.76 30.93
CA MET A 266 9.47 -38.33 30.09
C MET A 266 10.45 -37.29 29.52
N LEU A 267 10.06 -36.01 29.48
CA LEU A 267 10.89 -34.93 28.95
C LEU A 267 11.90 -34.45 30.01
N GLN A 268 13.18 -34.62 29.72
CA GLN A 268 14.31 -34.27 30.58
C GLN A 268 15.15 -33.16 29.93
N GLY A 269 16.08 -32.55 30.67
CA GLY A 269 17.05 -31.59 30.11
C GLY A 269 16.59 -30.12 30.02
N GLY A 270 15.34 -29.80 30.35
CA GLY A 270 14.88 -28.42 30.45
C GLY A 270 13.37 -28.29 30.69
N GLU A 271 12.92 -27.04 30.85
CA GLU A 271 11.49 -26.70 30.94
C GLU A 271 10.99 -26.14 29.61
N LEU A 272 9.80 -26.60 29.19
CA LEU A 272 9.13 -26.04 28.01
C LEU A 272 8.70 -24.59 28.28
N ARG A 273 8.96 -23.72 27.31
CA ARG A 273 8.49 -22.32 27.38
C ARG A 273 6.97 -22.26 27.19
N PRO A 274 6.29 -21.22 27.70
CA PRO A 274 4.81 -21.11 27.60
C PRO A 274 4.27 -21.28 26.18
N TYR A 275 4.90 -20.65 25.18
CA TYR A 275 4.49 -20.78 23.77
C TYR A 275 4.74 -22.20 23.21
N GLN A 276 5.67 -22.96 23.78
CA GLN A 276 5.91 -24.37 23.38
C GLN A 276 4.85 -25.29 23.95
N LEU A 277 4.36 -25.01 25.18
CA LEU A 277 3.22 -25.70 25.77
C LEU A 277 1.93 -25.42 25.00
N GLU A 278 1.71 -24.17 24.58
CA GLU A 278 0.58 -23.81 23.71
C GLU A 278 0.65 -24.56 22.36
N GLY A 279 1.83 -24.63 21.74
CA GLY A 279 2.05 -25.42 20.53
C GLY A 279 1.82 -26.91 20.72
N LEU A 280 2.26 -27.48 21.85
CA LEU A 280 2.01 -28.87 22.22
C LEU A 280 0.52 -29.14 22.40
N GLN A 281 -0.19 -28.29 23.16
CA GLN A 281 -1.63 -28.40 23.36
C GLN A 281 -2.38 -28.34 22.02
N TRP A 282 -1.97 -27.45 21.12
CA TRP A 282 -2.54 -27.34 19.78
C TRP A 282 -2.35 -28.64 18.98
N MET A 283 -1.14 -29.20 18.95
CA MET A 283 -0.86 -30.47 18.26
C MET A 283 -1.62 -31.65 18.88
N LEU A 284 -1.77 -31.69 20.20
CA LEU A 284 -2.55 -32.72 20.89
C LEU A 284 -4.05 -32.60 20.61
N SER A 285 -4.57 -31.38 20.49
CA SER A 285 -5.94 -31.17 20.03
C SER A 285 -6.11 -31.74 18.62
N LEU A 286 -5.18 -31.50 17.69
CA LEU A 286 -5.25 -32.12 16.37
C LEU A 286 -5.23 -33.65 16.43
N PHE A 287 -4.35 -34.22 17.26
CA PHE A 287 -4.26 -35.66 17.46
C PHE A 287 -5.58 -36.25 18.01
N ASN A 288 -6.12 -35.67 19.08
CA ASN A 288 -7.38 -36.12 19.70
C ASN A 288 -8.58 -36.01 18.74
N ASN A 289 -8.51 -35.13 17.75
CA ASN A 289 -9.55 -34.95 16.74
C ASN A 289 -9.26 -35.71 15.42
N ASN A 290 -8.19 -36.53 15.37
CA ASN A 290 -7.74 -37.27 14.18
C ASN A 290 -7.45 -36.38 12.96
N LEU A 291 -6.88 -35.20 13.23
CA LEU A 291 -6.54 -34.19 12.24
C LEU A 291 -5.04 -34.07 12.03
N ASN A 292 -4.66 -33.76 10.80
CA ASN A 292 -3.29 -33.42 10.44
C ASN A 292 -3.07 -31.91 10.59
N GLY A 293 -1.83 -31.51 10.91
CA GLY A 293 -1.47 -30.11 11.09
C GLY A 293 -0.16 -29.73 10.40
N ILE A 294 0.02 -28.43 10.17
CA ILE A 294 1.29 -27.84 9.74
C ILE A 294 1.73 -26.85 10.81
N LEU A 295 2.86 -27.12 11.44
CA LEU A 295 3.46 -26.24 12.43
C LEU A 295 4.23 -25.13 11.71
N ALA A 296 3.71 -23.90 11.75
CA ALA A 296 4.22 -22.76 10.99
C ALA A 296 5.04 -21.76 11.85
N ASP A 297 5.59 -22.21 12.98
CA ASP A 297 6.37 -21.41 13.91
C ASP A 297 7.66 -20.86 13.27
N GLU A 298 8.07 -19.65 13.71
CA GLU A 298 9.33 -19.01 13.34
C GLU A 298 10.55 -19.93 13.56
N MET A 299 11.59 -19.74 12.76
CA MET A 299 12.86 -20.48 12.92
C MET A 299 13.47 -20.17 14.29
N GLY A 300 13.89 -21.20 15.02
CA GLY A 300 14.51 -21.06 16.34
C GLY A 300 13.56 -21.14 17.54
N LEU A 301 12.24 -21.24 17.34
CA LEU A 301 11.28 -21.42 18.44
C LEU A 301 11.30 -22.83 19.07
N GLY A 302 12.05 -23.78 18.50
CA GLY A 302 12.17 -25.14 19.05
C GLY A 302 11.09 -26.10 18.56
N LYS A 303 10.72 -26.05 17.27
CA LYS A 303 9.79 -26.99 16.63
C LYS A 303 10.15 -28.46 16.85
N THR A 304 11.44 -28.77 16.82
CA THR A 304 11.97 -30.10 17.13
C THR A 304 11.58 -30.54 18.54
N ILE A 305 11.78 -29.67 19.54
CA ILE A 305 11.44 -29.96 20.94
C ILE A 305 9.92 -30.09 21.11
N GLN A 306 9.13 -29.22 20.50
CA GLN A 306 7.66 -29.33 20.51
C GLN A 306 7.20 -30.69 19.93
N THR A 307 7.86 -31.17 18.87
CA THR A 307 7.58 -32.46 18.25
C THR A 307 7.97 -33.63 19.15
N ILE A 308 9.14 -33.57 19.79
CA ILE A 308 9.59 -34.59 20.74
C ILE A 308 8.64 -34.64 21.93
N ALA A 309 8.22 -33.48 22.45
CA ALA A 309 7.26 -33.37 23.54
C ALA A 309 5.90 -33.99 23.16
N LEU A 310 5.45 -33.83 21.90
CA LEU A 310 4.24 -34.49 21.40
C LEU A 310 4.37 -36.01 21.48
N ILE A 311 5.45 -36.58 20.95
CA ILE A 311 5.66 -38.05 20.98
C ILE A 311 5.77 -38.54 22.43
N ALA A 312 6.53 -37.85 23.27
CA ALA A 312 6.67 -38.19 24.69
C ALA A 312 5.31 -38.21 25.40
N TYR A 313 4.47 -37.20 25.15
CA TYR A 313 3.12 -37.13 25.70
C TYR A 313 2.22 -38.28 25.22
N LEU A 314 2.30 -38.64 23.94
CA LEU A 314 1.53 -39.74 23.37
C LEU A 314 1.93 -41.10 23.96
N VAL A 315 3.22 -41.32 24.19
CA VAL A 315 3.75 -42.53 24.82
C VAL A 315 3.30 -42.60 26.28
N GLU A 316 3.44 -41.51 27.03
CA GLU A 316 3.21 -41.46 28.47
C GLU A 316 1.72 -41.53 28.84
N TYR A 317 0.88 -40.70 28.21
CA TYR A 317 -0.52 -40.52 28.63
C TYR A 317 -1.53 -41.25 27.74
N LYS A 318 -1.22 -41.44 26.44
CA LYS A 318 -2.13 -42.10 25.49
C LYS A 318 -1.77 -43.57 25.25
N GLY A 319 -0.63 -44.04 25.76
CA GLY A 319 -0.13 -45.40 25.56
C GLY A 319 0.26 -45.71 24.11
N VAL A 320 0.49 -44.69 23.29
CA VAL A 320 0.88 -44.84 21.88
C VAL A 320 2.39 -44.88 21.80
N ASN A 321 2.95 -46.09 21.89
CA ASN A 321 4.39 -46.31 21.93
C ASN A 321 5.07 -46.23 20.55
N GLY A 322 4.32 -46.02 19.47
CA GLY A 322 4.82 -46.05 18.10
C GLY A 322 4.53 -47.38 17.38
N PRO A 323 5.08 -47.57 16.16
CA PRO A 323 6.20 -46.83 15.59
C PRO A 323 5.80 -45.47 14.96
N HIS A 324 6.63 -44.45 15.18
CA HIS A 324 6.53 -43.12 14.56
C HIS A 324 7.67 -42.89 13.57
N LEU A 325 7.40 -42.21 12.45
CA LEU A 325 8.37 -41.91 11.40
C LEU A 325 8.67 -40.42 11.36
N ILE A 326 9.97 -40.07 11.40
CA ILE A 326 10.45 -38.70 11.22
C ILE A 326 11.25 -38.63 9.93
N ILE A 327 10.88 -37.68 9.08
CA ILE A 327 11.47 -37.45 7.78
C ILE A 327 12.13 -36.08 7.82
N ALA A 328 13.46 -36.04 7.76
CA ALA A 328 14.19 -34.78 7.82
C ALA A 328 15.33 -34.72 6.78
N PRO A 329 15.82 -33.52 6.41
CA PRO A 329 17.01 -33.40 5.57
C PRO A 329 18.21 -34.14 6.17
N LYS A 330 19.05 -34.75 5.31
CA LYS A 330 20.21 -35.54 5.77
C LYS A 330 21.14 -34.78 6.74
N ALA A 331 21.30 -33.48 6.52
CA ALA A 331 22.16 -32.62 7.33
C ALA A 331 21.68 -32.45 8.79
N VAL A 332 20.38 -32.63 9.07
CA VAL A 332 19.81 -32.40 10.41
C VAL A 332 19.52 -33.70 11.17
N LEU A 333 19.71 -34.88 10.55
CA LEU A 333 19.48 -36.17 11.22
C LEU A 333 20.29 -36.35 12.51
N PRO A 334 21.60 -36.00 12.55
CA PRO A 334 22.37 -36.11 13.79
C PRO A 334 21.85 -35.18 14.89
N ASN A 335 21.29 -34.02 14.51
CA ASN A 335 20.68 -33.12 15.47
C ASN A 335 19.44 -33.76 16.10
N TRP A 336 18.56 -34.33 15.27
CA TRP A 336 17.38 -35.04 15.77
C TRP A 336 17.75 -36.18 16.75
N ASP A 337 18.77 -36.97 16.44
CA ASP A 337 19.24 -38.06 17.30
C ASP A 337 19.79 -37.55 18.66
N ASN A 338 20.57 -36.47 18.63
CA ASN A 338 21.07 -35.83 19.84
C ASN A 338 19.94 -35.22 20.70
N GLU A 339 18.94 -34.61 20.06
CA GLU A 339 17.80 -34.01 20.76
C GLU A 339 16.94 -35.08 21.44
N PHE A 340 16.67 -36.22 20.79
CA PHE A 340 16.00 -37.34 21.45
C PHE A 340 16.82 -37.92 22.61
N SER A 341 18.14 -38.08 22.43
CA SER A 341 19.03 -38.57 23.49
C SER A 341 19.08 -37.63 24.69
N THR A 342 18.95 -36.32 24.47
CA THR A 342 19.01 -35.30 25.53
C THR A 342 17.67 -35.11 26.21
N TRP A 343 16.59 -34.96 25.43
CA TRP A 343 15.27 -34.58 25.93
C TRP A 343 14.38 -35.77 26.27
N ALA A 344 14.51 -36.90 25.60
CA ALA A 344 13.64 -38.06 25.82
C ALA A 344 14.40 -39.39 25.73
N PRO A 345 15.37 -39.65 26.63
CA PRO A 345 16.23 -40.83 26.57
C PRO A 345 15.47 -42.15 26.75
N SER A 346 14.28 -42.10 27.34
CA SER A 346 13.39 -43.26 27.51
C SER A 346 12.75 -43.75 26.20
N ILE A 347 12.80 -42.94 25.13
CA ILE A 347 12.23 -43.26 23.81
C ILE A 347 13.33 -43.89 22.96
N ILE A 348 13.10 -45.12 22.48
CA ILE A 348 14.05 -45.84 21.63
C ILE A 348 13.97 -45.27 20.21
N THR A 349 15.01 -44.52 19.83
CA THR A 349 15.16 -43.92 18.50
C THR A 349 16.11 -44.73 17.62
N VAL A 350 15.73 -44.91 16.36
CA VAL A 350 16.54 -45.61 15.35
C VAL A 350 16.83 -44.67 14.19
N LEU A 351 18.12 -44.39 13.95
CA LEU A 351 18.58 -43.64 12.79
C LEU A 351 18.70 -44.59 11.58
N TYR A 352 17.77 -44.45 10.63
CA TYR A 352 17.82 -45.16 9.36
C TYR A 352 18.61 -44.35 8.32
N ASP A 353 19.93 -44.44 8.39
CA ASP A 353 20.88 -43.97 7.38
C ASP A 353 22.03 -44.98 7.25
N GLY A 354 22.76 -44.96 6.13
CA GLY A 354 23.92 -45.82 5.93
C GLY A 354 24.01 -46.48 4.56
N ARG A 355 25.05 -47.31 4.42
CA ARG A 355 25.30 -48.09 3.20
C ARG A 355 24.26 -49.20 3.04
N LEU A 356 24.25 -49.85 1.87
CA LEU A 356 23.27 -50.92 1.58
C LEU A 356 23.34 -52.08 2.58
N ASP A 357 24.54 -52.43 3.04
CA ASP A 357 24.75 -53.57 3.94
C ASP A 357 24.32 -53.24 5.38
N GLU A 358 24.68 -52.06 5.89
CA GLU A 358 24.17 -51.53 7.17
C GLU A 358 22.64 -51.47 7.17
N ARG A 359 22.04 -50.96 6.07
CA ARG A 359 20.59 -50.94 5.93
C ARG A 359 19.95 -52.32 5.83
N LYS A 360 20.65 -53.35 5.33
CA LYS A 360 20.14 -54.74 5.36
C LYS A 360 20.08 -55.24 6.80
N GLN A 361 21.14 -55.02 7.58
CA GLN A 361 21.20 -55.42 8.98
C GLN A 361 20.10 -54.71 9.80
N LEU A 362 19.95 -53.38 9.64
CA LEU A 362 18.87 -52.62 10.29
C LEU A 362 17.48 -53.15 9.90
N ARG A 363 17.27 -53.54 8.64
CA ARG A 363 15.98 -54.12 8.21
C ARG A 363 15.72 -55.48 8.85
N GLU A 364 16.73 -56.34 8.94
CA GLU A 364 16.59 -57.65 9.59
C GLU A 364 16.33 -57.51 11.09
N GLU A 365 17.05 -56.59 11.74
CA GLU A 365 16.91 -56.31 13.16
C GLU A 365 15.53 -55.73 13.48
N TYR A 366 15.06 -54.74 12.72
CA TYR A 366 13.83 -54.00 12.99
C TYR A 366 12.61 -54.44 12.15
N SER A 367 12.65 -55.62 11.50
CA SER A 367 11.50 -56.16 10.77
C SER A 367 10.34 -56.62 11.69
N GLY A 368 10.56 -56.70 13.01
CA GLY A 368 9.56 -57.10 14.00
C GLY A 368 8.83 -55.92 14.62
N GLN A 369 7.56 -56.10 14.98
CA GLN A 369 6.76 -55.09 15.70
C GLN A 369 7.31 -54.88 17.12
N GLY A 370 7.31 -53.62 17.59
CA GLY A 370 7.57 -53.27 19.00
C GLY A 370 9.03 -53.13 19.43
N LYS A 371 10.00 -53.06 18.50
CA LYS A 371 11.44 -52.95 18.84
C LYS A 371 11.96 -51.52 18.99
N PHE A 372 11.24 -50.53 18.46
CA PHE A 372 11.62 -49.13 18.50
C PHE A 372 10.36 -48.26 18.58
N ASN A 373 10.50 -47.05 19.10
CA ASN A 373 9.40 -46.09 19.21
C ASN A 373 9.41 -45.12 18.01
N VAL A 374 10.59 -44.64 17.63
CA VAL A 374 10.76 -43.62 16.58
C VAL A 374 11.83 -44.05 15.58
N MET A 375 11.54 -43.93 14.30
CA MET A 375 12.51 -44.09 13.21
C MET A 375 12.75 -42.75 12.53
N ILE A 376 14.02 -42.37 12.40
CA ILE A 376 14.43 -41.11 11.77
C ILE A 376 15.11 -41.43 10.44
N THR A 377 14.64 -40.84 9.35
CA THR A 377 15.22 -41.04 8.02
C THR A 377 15.17 -39.77 7.18
N HIS A 378 15.77 -39.81 5.98
CA HIS A 378 15.75 -38.70 5.04
C HIS A 378 15.00 -39.03 3.75
N TYR A 379 14.62 -37.97 3.05
CA TYR A 379 13.79 -37.99 1.85
C TYR A 379 14.23 -39.00 0.77
N ASP A 380 15.53 -39.13 0.52
CA ASP A 380 16.05 -40.03 -0.52
C ASP A 380 15.84 -41.52 -0.18
N LEU A 381 15.93 -41.88 1.10
CA LEU A 381 15.76 -43.27 1.54
C LEU A 381 14.32 -43.73 1.49
N ILE A 382 13.37 -42.83 1.75
CA ILE A 382 11.94 -43.16 1.66
C ILE A 382 11.57 -43.58 0.24
N MET A 383 12.12 -42.89 -0.76
CA MET A 383 11.89 -43.23 -2.16
C MET A 383 12.54 -44.55 -2.57
N ARG A 384 13.74 -44.84 -2.03
CA ARG A 384 14.51 -46.06 -2.37
C ARG A 384 14.00 -47.31 -1.67
N ASP A 385 13.68 -47.21 -0.38
CA ASP A 385 13.39 -48.34 0.51
C ASP A 385 11.89 -48.43 0.87
N LYS A 386 11.02 -47.82 0.06
CA LYS A 386 9.55 -47.82 0.24
C LYS A 386 8.96 -49.21 0.48
N ALA A 387 9.52 -50.25 -0.14
CA ALA A 387 9.01 -51.62 -0.02
C ALA A 387 9.16 -52.21 1.39
N PHE A 388 10.14 -51.74 2.16
CA PHE A 388 10.31 -52.11 3.55
C PHE A 388 9.47 -51.21 4.46
N LEU A 389 9.59 -49.88 4.28
CA LEU A 389 8.91 -48.91 5.13
C LEU A 389 7.38 -49.03 5.07
N LYS A 390 6.82 -49.46 3.93
CA LYS A 390 5.38 -49.72 3.76
C LYS A 390 4.87 -50.91 4.61
N LYS A 391 5.73 -51.86 4.99
CA LYS A 391 5.32 -53.01 5.79
C LYS A 391 5.05 -52.66 7.26
N ILE A 392 5.53 -51.50 7.70
CA ILE A 392 5.42 -51.04 9.09
C ILE A 392 4.16 -50.16 9.18
N PRO A 393 3.20 -50.49 10.06
CA PRO A 393 2.04 -49.65 10.32
C PRO A 393 2.47 -48.45 11.18
N TRP A 394 2.69 -47.30 10.55
CA TRP A 394 3.09 -46.07 11.24
C TRP A 394 1.89 -45.39 11.91
N TYR A 395 2.05 -44.97 13.16
CA TYR A 395 1.02 -44.19 13.86
C TYR A 395 1.08 -42.71 13.50
N TYR A 396 2.29 -42.17 13.36
CA TYR A 396 2.49 -40.75 13.09
C TYR A 396 3.68 -40.56 12.15
N VAL A 397 3.52 -39.67 11.18
CA VAL A 397 4.57 -39.29 10.23
C VAL A 397 4.82 -37.79 10.37
N ILE A 398 6.03 -37.44 10.78
CA ILE A 398 6.47 -36.06 10.90
C ILE A 398 7.41 -35.73 9.76
N VAL A 399 7.15 -34.63 9.08
CA VAL A 399 7.99 -34.14 7.98
C VAL A 399 8.59 -32.79 8.35
N ASP A 400 9.91 -32.77 8.53
CA ASP A 400 10.68 -31.56 8.78
C ASP A 400 11.05 -30.87 7.45
N GLU A 401 11.01 -29.54 7.41
CA GLU A 401 11.17 -28.75 6.19
C GLU A 401 10.11 -29.07 5.10
N GLY A 402 8.84 -29.11 5.50
CA GLY A 402 7.69 -29.45 4.64
C GLY A 402 7.53 -28.61 3.36
N HIS A 403 8.24 -27.49 3.22
CA HIS A 403 8.32 -26.75 1.95
C HIS A 403 8.86 -27.59 0.78
N ARG A 404 9.53 -28.72 1.07
CA ARG A 404 9.96 -29.73 0.08
C ARG A 404 8.80 -30.51 -0.55
N LEU A 405 7.62 -30.54 0.09
CA LEU A 405 6.42 -31.27 -0.36
C LEU A 405 5.45 -30.43 -1.22
N LYS A 406 5.84 -29.23 -1.66
CA LYS A 406 4.93 -28.28 -2.36
C LYS A 406 4.27 -28.83 -3.64
N ASN A 407 4.91 -29.76 -4.35
CA ASN A 407 4.36 -30.32 -5.58
C ASN A 407 3.69 -31.66 -5.29
N HIS A 408 2.36 -31.73 -5.35
CA HIS A 408 1.60 -32.98 -5.22
C HIS A 408 1.96 -34.03 -6.30
N GLU A 409 2.52 -33.59 -7.42
CA GLU A 409 3.05 -34.47 -8.47
C GLU A 409 4.44 -35.03 -8.18
N CYS A 410 5.12 -34.53 -7.14
CA CYS A 410 6.45 -34.98 -6.78
C CYS A 410 6.42 -36.48 -6.42
N ALA A 411 7.43 -37.21 -6.87
CA ALA A 411 7.59 -38.64 -6.60
C ALA A 411 7.53 -38.94 -5.09
N LEU A 412 8.02 -38.03 -4.25
CA LEU A 412 7.96 -38.13 -2.80
C LEU A 412 6.52 -38.12 -2.26
N ALA A 413 5.70 -37.15 -2.68
CA ALA A 413 4.30 -37.04 -2.24
C ALA A 413 3.49 -38.26 -2.70
N ARG A 414 3.68 -38.71 -3.95
CA ARG A 414 3.04 -39.94 -4.46
C ARG A 414 3.49 -41.19 -3.70
N THR A 415 4.77 -41.28 -3.33
CA THR A 415 5.29 -42.42 -2.58
C THR A 415 4.68 -42.47 -1.18
N LEU A 416 4.53 -41.32 -0.51
CA LEU A 416 3.88 -41.23 0.80
C LEU A 416 2.39 -41.54 0.76
N VAL A 417 1.66 -41.13 -0.29
CA VAL A 417 0.21 -41.41 -0.44
C VAL A 417 -0.06 -42.86 -0.86
N SER A 418 0.85 -43.49 -1.61
CA SER A 418 0.71 -44.88 -2.05
C SER A 418 1.15 -45.91 -0.98
N GLY A 419 1.80 -45.45 0.07
CA GLY A 419 2.24 -46.24 1.22
C GLY A 419 1.06 -46.55 2.09
#